data_AF-A0A1B6LHF5-F1
#
_entry.id   AF-A0A1B6LHF5-F1
#
_cell.length_a   1.000
_cell.length_b   1.000
_cell.length_c   1.000
_cell.angle_alpha   90.00
_cell.angle_beta   90.00
_cell.angle_gamma   90.00
#
_symmetry.space_group_name_H-M   'P 1'
#
loop_
_entity.id
_entity.type
_entity.pdbx_description
1 polymer ?
#
loop_
_entity_poly.entity_id
_entity_poly.type
_entity_poly.pdbx_seq_one_letter_code
_entity_poly.pdbx_strand_id
1 'polypeptide(L)'
;VTSLASGRSEENLLDDQHQWYQDYQHQAFRRDNARNRSQYDTHIQEIRDEQERVQKKTFVNWMNSYLSKRVPPLRVDDLIEDLKDGTKLLALLEVLSGEKLPVERGRNLRRPHFLSNVNTA
;
A
#
# COMPACT_ATOMS: atom_id res chain seq x y z
N VAL A 1 41.95 -54.07 19.46
CA VAL A 1 41.35 -54.83 18.35
C VAL A 1 40.77 -53.82 17.36
N THR A 2 41.67 -53.07 16.70
CA THR A 2 42.03 -53.18 15.27
C THR A 2 40.88 -52.91 14.31
N SER A 3 41.06 -51.84 13.51
CA SER A 3 40.54 -51.64 12.14
C SER A 3 39.03 -51.46 12.01
N LEU A 4 38.49 -50.36 11.48
CA LEU A 4 38.62 -49.96 10.07
C LEU A 4 38.33 -48.45 9.92
N ALA A 5 39.37 -47.65 9.69
CA ALA A 5 39.25 -46.34 9.06
C ALA A 5 40.48 -46.11 8.17
N SER A 6 40.78 -47.11 7.33
CA SER A 6 41.87 -47.02 6.36
C SER A 6 41.22 -46.93 4.98
N GLY A 7 41.27 -45.74 4.38
CA GLY A 7 40.78 -45.55 3.01
C GLY A 7 40.39 -44.13 2.61
N ARG A 8 40.57 -43.10 3.46
CA ARG A 8 40.39 -41.72 3.01
C ARG A 8 41.75 -41.13 2.65
N SER A 9 42.05 -41.14 1.35
CA SER A 9 43.24 -40.45 0.80
C SER A 9 43.20 -38.97 1.22
N GLU A 10 44.36 -38.39 1.49
CA GLU A 10 44.50 -36.96 1.83
C GLU A 10 43.87 -36.04 0.76
N GLU A 11 43.82 -36.52 -0.48
CA GLU A 11 43.13 -35.91 -1.62
C GLU A 11 41.62 -35.73 -1.38
N ASN A 12 40.93 -36.70 -0.76
CA ASN A 12 39.50 -36.61 -0.41
C ASN A 12 39.23 -35.60 0.73
N LEU A 13 40.21 -35.28 1.57
CA LEU A 13 40.07 -34.28 2.65
C LEU A 13 40.21 -32.85 2.12
N LEU A 14 41.10 -32.65 1.14
CA LEU A 14 41.27 -31.37 0.45
C LEU A 14 40.07 -31.06 -0.45
N ASP A 15 39.53 -32.05 -1.14
CA ASP A 15 38.30 -31.90 -1.94
C ASP A 15 37.08 -31.57 -1.06
N ASP A 16 36.93 -32.22 0.10
CA ASP A 16 35.86 -31.90 1.05
C ASP A 16 35.98 -30.48 1.63
N GLN A 17 37.20 -30.03 1.94
CA GLN A 17 37.42 -28.64 2.35
C GLN A 17 37.11 -27.68 1.21
N HIS A 18 37.57 -27.96 -0.02
CA HIS A 18 37.31 -27.12 -1.17
C HIS A 18 35.81 -27.00 -1.44
N GLN A 19 35.08 -28.11 -1.39
CA GLN A 19 33.63 -28.13 -1.54
C GLN A 19 32.93 -27.34 -0.41
N TRP A 20 33.35 -27.49 0.84
CA TRP A 20 32.81 -26.71 1.96
C TRP A 20 33.02 -25.20 1.78
N TYR A 21 34.21 -24.78 1.31
CA TYR A 21 34.48 -23.37 1.02
C TYR A 21 33.64 -22.85 -0.14
N GLN A 22 33.49 -23.63 -1.22
CA GLN A 22 32.62 -23.26 -2.33
C GLN A 22 31.15 -23.13 -1.87
N ASP A 23 30.66 -24.08 -1.09
CA ASP A 23 29.30 -24.06 -0.56
C ASP A 23 29.07 -22.89 0.40
N TYR A 24 30.04 -22.57 1.25
CA TYR A 24 30.01 -21.39 2.11
C TYR A 24 29.91 -20.11 1.29
N GLN A 25 30.74 -19.96 0.25
CA GLN A 25 30.71 -18.79 -0.63
C GLN A 25 29.36 -18.69 -1.37
N HIS A 26 28.85 -19.80 -1.90
CA HIS A 26 27.54 -19.84 -2.54
C HIS A 26 26.41 -19.49 -1.57
N GLN A 27 26.43 -20.01 -0.34
CA GLN A 27 25.43 -19.71 0.68
C GLN A 27 25.50 -18.26 1.16
N ALA A 28 26.71 -17.72 1.34
CA ALA A 28 26.93 -16.31 1.68
C ALA A 28 26.39 -15.39 0.58
N PHE A 29 26.74 -15.67 -0.69
CA PHE A 29 26.22 -14.91 -1.84
C PHE A 29 24.70 -14.95 -1.94
N ARG A 30 24.08 -16.13 -1.75
CA ARG A 30 22.60 -16.24 -1.74
C ARG A 30 21.98 -15.45 -0.60
N ARG A 31 22.57 -15.48 0.59
CA ARG A 31 22.09 -14.72 1.75
C ARG A 31 22.17 -13.23 1.51
N ASP A 32 23.29 -12.74 0.99
CA ASP A 32 23.48 -11.32 0.72
C ASP A 32 22.57 -10.85 -0.43
N ASN A 33 22.39 -11.66 -1.47
CA ASN A 33 21.42 -11.37 -2.52
C ASN A 33 19.96 -11.34 -1.98
N ALA A 34 19.58 -12.27 -1.10
CA ALA A 34 18.26 -12.29 -0.48
C ALA A 34 18.04 -11.06 0.43
N ARG A 35 19.05 -10.67 1.22
CA ARG A 35 19.02 -9.46 2.05
C ARG A 35 18.88 -8.20 1.20
N ASN A 36 19.66 -8.08 0.13
CA ASN A 36 19.59 -6.95 -0.79
C ASN A 36 18.19 -6.86 -1.41
N ARG A 37 17.65 -7.98 -1.91
CA ARG A 37 16.28 -8.05 -2.43
C ARG A 37 15.24 -7.59 -1.40
N SER A 38 15.32 -8.08 -0.16
CA SER A 38 14.40 -7.67 0.91
C SER A 38 14.48 -6.18 1.22
N GLN A 39 15.67 -5.58 1.16
CA GLN A 39 15.84 -4.14 1.36
C GLN A 39 15.21 -3.34 0.22
N TYR A 40 15.37 -3.78 -1.04
CA TYR A 40 14.70 -3.15 -2.17
C TYR A 40 13.18 -3.25 -2.05
N ASP A 41 12.65 -4.42 -1.70
CA ASP A 41 11.21 -4.62 -1.54
C ASP A 41 10.65 -3.72 -0.42
N THR A 42 11.38 -3.58 0.70
CA THR A 42 11.00 -2.70 1.81
C THR A 42 11.00 -1.24 1.38
N HIS A 43 12.06 -0.80 0.70
CA HIS A 43 12.16 0.58 0.22
C HIS A 43 11.06 0.94 -0.78
N ILE A 44 10.72 0.02 -1.69
CA ILE A 44 9.60 0.19 -2.63
C ILE A 44 8.28 0.33 -1.86
N GLN A 45 8.07 -0.47 -0.82
CA GLN A 45 6.87 -0.37 0.01
C GLN A 45 6.78 0.98 0.73
N GLU A 46 7.87 1.43 1.36
CA GLU A 46 7.92 2.73 2.04
C GLU A 46 7.59 3.89 1.09
N ILE A 47 8.14 3.87 -0.12
CA ILE A 47 7.82 4.88 -1.15
C ILE A 47 6.33 4.82 -1.50
N ARG A 48 5.77 3.62 -1.69
CA ARG A 48 4.34 3.47 -2.03
C ARG A 48 3.44 4.00 -0.92
N ASP A 49 3.73 3.66 0.33
CA ASP A 49 2.95 4.09 1.48
C ASP A 49 2.99 5.62 1.64
N GLU A 50 4.16 6.22 1.42
CA GLU A 50 4.32 7.68 1.47
C GLU A 50 3.56 8.37 0.32
N GLN A 51 3.64 7.82 -0.90
CA GLN A 51 2.86 8.34 -2.04
C GLN A 51 1.36 8.28 -1.78
N GLU A 52 0.86 7.15 -1.26
CA GLU A 52 -0.54 7.00 -0.90
C GLU A 52 -0.96 8.01 0.18
N ARG A 53 -0.12 8.19 1.22
CA ARG A 53 -0.37 9.16 2.29
C ARG A 53 -0.43 10.59 1.75
N VAL A 54 0.51 10.98 0.89
CA VAL A 54 0.57 12.31 0.28
C VAL A 54 -0.63 12.52 -0.66
N GLN A 55 -0.98 11.53 -1.47
CA GLN A 55 -2.13 11.61 -2.38
C GLN A 55 -3.44 11.78 -1.59
N LYS A 56 -3.67 10.95 -0.56
CA LYS A 56 -4.84 11.06 0.31
C LYS A 56 -4.92 12.45 0.95
N LYS A 57 -3.83 12.92 1.58
CA LYS A 57 -3.78 14.23 2.23
C LYS A 57 -4.05 15.37 1.25
N THR A 58 -3.44 15.29 0.06
CA THR A 58 -3.60 16.30 -0.99
C THR A 58 -5.05 16.37 -1.44
N PHE A 59 -5.67 15.22 -1.70
CA PHE A 59 -7.05 15.16 -2.16
C PHE A 59 -8.04 15.65 -1.08
N VAL A 60 -7.86 15.23 0.18
CA VAL A 60 -8.66 15.72 1.33
C VAL A 60 -8.54 17.23 1.47
N ASN A 61 -7.33 17.79 1.42
CA ASN A 61 -7.12 19.22 1.54
C ASN A 61 -7.75 19.99 0.37
N TRP A 62 -7.59 19.48 -0.85
CA TRP A 62 -8.19 20.05 -2.04
C TRP A 62 -9.72 20.09 -1.91
N MET A 63 -10.36 18.97 -1.57
CA MET A 63 -11.81 18.91 -1.34
C MET A 63 -12.26 19.91 -0.27
N ASN A 64 -11.59 19.93 0.88
CA ASN A 64 -11.92 20.84 1.99
C ASN A 64 -11.76 22.33 1.61
N SER A 65 -10.86 22.67 0.69
CA SER A 65 -10.70 24.04 0.19
C SER A 65 -11.92 24.55 -0.59
N TYR A 66 -12.72 23.65 -1.18
CA TYR A 66 -13.98 23.98 -1.85
C TYR A 66 -15.17 23.82 -0.90
N LEU A 67 -15.24 22.71 -0.16
CA LEU A 67 -16.37 22.43 0.73
C LEU A 67 -16.51 23.43 1.89
N SER A 68 -15.42 24.08 2.30
CA SER A 68 -15.46 25.18 3.28
C SER A 68 -16.16 26.45 2.76
N LYS A 69 -16.22 26.65 1.43
CA LYS A 69 -16.91 27.78 0.80
C LYS A 69 -18.41 27.56 0.66
N ARG A 70 -18.88 26.32 0.83
CA ARG A 70 -20.30 25.96 0.79
C ARG A 70 -21.04 26.53 2.00
N VAL A 71 -22.33 26.80 1.85
CA VAL A 71 -23.23 27.14 2.96
C VAL A 71 -24.34 26.07 3.07
N PRO A 72 -24.44 25.32 4.18
CA PRO A 72 -23.48 25.28 5.29
C PRO A 72 -22.15 24.63 4.87
N PRO A 73 -21.03 24.99 5.54
CA PRO A 73 -19.72 24.38 5.28
C PRO A 73 -19.73 22.88 5.51
N LEU A 74 -18.98 22.15 4.70
CA LEU A 74 -18.74 20.71 4.87
C LEU A 74 -17.25 20.43 4.99
N ARG A 75 -16.94 19.28 5.59
CA ARG A 75 -15.58 18.80 5.79
C ARG A 75 -15.50 17.31 5.52
N VAL A 76 -14.37 16.88 4.98
CA VAL A 76 -13.98 15.48 4.79
C VAL A 76 -12.74 15.22 5.64
N ASP A 77 -12.82 14.19 6.47
CA ASP A 77 -11.76 13.70 7.34
C ASP A 77 -11.29 12.30 6.91
N ASP A 78 -12.21 11.44 6.46
CA ASP A 78 -11.90 10.13 5.89
C ASP A 78 -12.59 9.96 4.52
N LEU A 79 -11.80 9.85 3.46
CA LEU A 79 -12.32 9.79 2.08
C LEU A 79 -13.32 8.65 1.85
N ILE A 80 -13.09 7.49 2.46
CA ILE A 80 -13.92 6.31 2.21
C ILE A 80 -15.24 6.47 2.96
N GLU A 81 -15.18 6.80 4.24
CA GLU A 81 -16.35 6.92 5.09
C GLU A 81 -17.20 8.15 4.74
N ASP A 82 -16.58 9.25 4.33
CA ASP A 82 -17.26 10.52 4.07
C ASP A 82 -17.83 10.64 2.65
N LEU A 83 -17.30 9.86 1.69
CA LEU A 83 -17.80 9.88 0.30
C LEU A 83 -18.72 8.70 -0.02
N LYS A 84 -18.80 7.67 0.83
CA LYS A 84 -19.55 6.42 0.55
C LYS A 84 -21.03 6.64 0.21
N ASP A 85 -21.65 7.69 0.73
CA ASP A 85 -23.07 7.97 0.51
C ASP A 85 -23.36 8.94 -0.65
N GLY A 86 -22.30 9.43 -1.31
CA GLY A 86 -22.37 10.37 -2.42
C GLY A 86 -22.75 11.81 -2.06
N THR A 87 -23.15 12.09 -0.82
CA THR A 87 -23.69 13.41 -0.42
C THR A 87 -22.62 14.50 -0.48
N LYS A 88 -21.45 14.24 0.11
CA LYS A 88 -20.33 15.20 0.08
C LYS A 88 -19.69 15.30 -1.31
N LEU A 89 -19.79 14.25 -2.12
CA LEU A 89 -19.34 14.25 -3.51
C LEU A 89 -20.21 15.18 -4.36
N LEU A 90 -21.53 15.03 -4.30
CA LEU A 90 -22.47 15.94 -4.97
C LEU A 90 -22.27 17.39 -4.50
N ALA A 91 -22.11 17.61 -3.18
CA ALA A 91 -21.86 18.95 -2.65
C ALA A 91 -20.55 19.58 -3.17
N LEU A 92 -19.50 18.78 -3.39
CA LEU A 92 -18.26 19.25 -4.01
C LEU A 92 -18.51 19.66 -5.47
N LEU A 93 -19.22 18.82 -6.23
CA LEU A 93 -19.57 19.11 -7.62
C LEU A 93 -20.42 20.38 -7.74
N GLU A 94 -21.40 20.60 -6.86
CA GLU A 94 -22.19 21.83 -6.81
C GLU A 94 -21.31 23.08 -6.66
N VAL A 95 -20.27 23.00 -5.81
CA VAL A 95 -19.35 24.14 -5.58
C VAL A 95 -18.41 24.33 -6.77
N LEU A 96 -18.00 23.25 -7.44
CA LEU A 96 -17.09 23.31 -8.60
C LEU A 96 -17.79 23.79 -9.87
N SER A 97 -18.99 23.28 -10.16
CA SER A 97 -19.77 23.66 -11.35
C SER A 97 -20.54 24.96 -11.17
N GLY A 98 -20.87 25.33 -9.92
CA GLY A 98 -21.79 26.43 -9.62
C GLY A 98 -23.26 26.08 -9.83
N GLU A 99 -23.58 24.84 -10.22
CA GLU A 99 -24.94 24.38 -10.47
C GLU A 99 -25.50 23.62 -9.26
N LYS A 100 -26.83 23.62 -9.13
CA LYS A 100 -27.52 22.84 -8.08
C LYS A 100 -27.77 21.43 -8.58
N LEU A 101 -27.32 20.45 -7.80
CA LEU A 101 -27.49 19.03 -8.12
C LEU A 101 -28.58 18.41 -7.23
N PRO A 102 -29.37 17.47 -7.78
CA PRO A 102 -30.33 16.72 -6.96
C PRO A 102 -29.57 15.83 -5.98
N VAL A 103 -29.92 15.92 -4.70
CA VAL A 103 -29.33 15.11 -3.63
C VAL A 103 -30.46 14.44 -2.86
N GLU A 104 -30.44 13.12 -2.76
CA GLU A 104 -31.33 12.38 -1.86
C GLU A 104 -30.91 12.65 -0.41
N ARG A 105 -31.81 13.28 0.37
CA ARG A 105 -31.60 13.65 1.77
C ARG A 105 -32.70 13.04 2.64
N GLY A 106 -32.35 12.52 3.82
CA GLY A 106 -33.36 12.02 4.76
C GLY A 106 -32.80 11.38 6.02
N ARG A 107 -33.66 11.27 7.05
CA ARG A 107 -33.31 10.73 8.38
C ARG A 107 -32.91 9.24 8.35
N ASN A 108 -33.24 8.53 7.26
CA ASN A 108 -32.95 7.10 7.03
C ASN A 108 -32.33 6.89 5.66
N LEU A 109 -31.18 7.51 5.39
CA LEU A 109 -30.37 7.16 4.22
C LEU A 109 -30.00 5.66 4.29
N ARG A 110 -30.15 4.98 3.16
CA ARG A 110 -29.93 3.53 3.01
C ARG A 110 -29.15 3.30 1.72
N ARG A 111 -28.64 2.09 1.55
CA ARG A 111 -27.79 1.71 0.42
C ARG A 111 -28.35 2.12 -0.96
N PRO A 112 -29.66 2.01 -1.28
CA PRO A 112 -30.19 2.50 -2.56
C PRO A 112 -30.03 4.02 -2.75
N HIS A 113 -30.22 4.82 -1.70
CA HIS A 113 -30.04 6.27 -1.74
C HIS A 113 -28.57 6.65 -1.96
N PHE A 114 -27.64 5.92 -1.34
CA PHE A 114 -26.20 6.10 -1.56
C PHE A 114 -25.84 5.88 -3.02
N LEU A 115 -26.33 4.78 -3.60
CA LEU A 115 -26.10 4.47 -5.01
C LEU A 115 -26.73 5.53 -5.92
N SER A 116 -27.92 6.02 -5.61
CA SER A 116 -28.56 7.10 -6.36
C SER A 116 -27.71 8.38 -6.35
N ASN A 117 -27.22 8.78 -5.19
CA ASN A 117 -26.38 9.97 -5.06
C ASN A 117 -25.04 9.80 -5.79
N VAL A 118 -24.41 8.63 -5.69
CA VAL A 118 -23.16 8.34 -6.41
C VAL A 118 -23.38 8.27 -7.92
N ASN A 119 -24.49 7.70 -8.40
CA ASN A 119 -24.81 7.67 -9.84
C ASN A 119 -25.14 9.06 -10.41
N THR A 120 -25.56 9.98 -9.55
CA THR A 120 -25.88 11.36 -9.94
C THR A 120 -24.62 12.22 -10.04
N ALA A 121 -23.59 11.87 -9.26
CA ALA A 121 -22.31 12.57 -9.20
C ALA A 121 -21.40 12.19 -10.39
#